data_AF-A1UIH7-F1
#
_entry.id   AF-A1UIH7-F1
#
_cell.length_a   1.000
_cell.length_b   1.000
_cell.length_c   1.000
_cell.angle_alpha   90.00
_cell.angle_beta   90.00
_cell.angle_gamma   90.00
#
_symmetry.space_group_name_H-M   'P 1'
#
loop_
_entity.id
_entity.type
_entity.pdbx_description
1 polymer ?
#
loop_
_entity_poly.entity_id
_entity_poly.type
_entity_poly.pdbx_seq_one_letter_code
_entity_poly.pdbx_strand_id
1 'polypeptide(L)'
;MNAGDMKTTTDLHTELVTAARAAHAGRDWHGSYANFARANAVAALSTDDLDALSVAAWRIGEAKEAVRIAERVFAQLARSDPNAAARKAVELALAWLTRGDLNIAAGWMNRARRLLDGVPESPTHGYLTYLDAVVAVLGDDLDTLTRLVADLRAMSGRLDVPALTALAMVAEAIEAVYAGRMSHAGGLLDEVMLPLMADDVPIDWAGDIYCIVLHICHKVADLPRMRAWVHSMERWCAAAGSDTYGGVCDVHRLQVRAATDDYQSLENQLARASQMLESVNSWAAGEGFYQLGEVRRLRGDADGAFAAYARARASGVDPQPGEAMLRCRLGQSQAAWADLRVALTSADRLDRMRLLRAAVEIALARGQFEEAEQYCRELEDGAAQFGTAGFRAWAAHARGAVHVQAGRHAEALDSLGAALREYRTQQSRYETAEVYEWMALAHRALGDHATADADSATAESIYAHLGVEPATVCGRPPGGLTKREIDILRRIAADGASNRQLAQQMFISEKTVGRHLANIYLKLQVSSRAAAVAWAHQHNIA
;
A
#
# COMPACT_ATOMS: atom_id res chain seq x y z
N MET A 1 -42.19 12.67 -39.21
CA MET A 1 -41.65 13.84 -38.49
C MET A 1 -41.89 15.06 -39.34
N ASN A 2 -42.52 16.09 -38.79
CA ASN A 2 -42.81 17.33 -39.51
C ASN A 2 -41.56 18.23 -39.56
N ALA A 3 -41.44 19.13 -40.54
CA ALA A 3 -40.26 19.99 -40.69
C ALA A 3 -39.97 20.87 -39.45
N GLY A 4 -41.00 21.19 -38.65
CA GLY A 4 -40.87 21.89 -37.37
C GLY A 4 -40.19 21.06 -36.27
N ASP A 5 -40.48 19.76 -36.16
CA ASP A 5 -39.87 18.88 -35.14
C ASP A 5 -38.38 18.65 -35.41
N MET A 6 -38.00 18.55 -36.69
CA MET A 6 -36.63 18.32 -37.11
C MET A 6 -35.73 19.54 -36.84
N LYS A 7 -36.29 20.75 -36.95
CA LYS A 7 -35.59 22.00 -36.64
C LYS A 7 -35.33 22.14 -35.13
N THR A 8 -36.36 21.92 -34.31
CA THR A 8 -36.24 21.93 -32.84
C THR A 8 -35.26 20.88 -32.30
N THR A 9 -35.21 19.71 -32.93
CA THR A 9 -34.26 18.64 -32.57
C THR A 9 -32.80 19.02 -32.90
N THR A 10 -32.59 19.70 -34.02
CA THR A 10 -31.26 20.17 -34.45
C THR A 10 -30.76 21.32 -33.58
N ASP A 11 -31.65 22.25 -33.24
CA ASP A 11 -31.33 23.38 -32.36
C ASP A 11 -30.95 22.89 -30.96
N LEU A 12 -31.74 21.95 -30.39
CA LEU A 12 -31.44 21.32 -29.10
C LEU A 12 -30.09 20.56 -29.09
N HIS A 13 -29.80 19.79 -30.15
CA HIS A 13 -28.52 19.08 -30.24
C HIS A 13 -27.33 20.04 -30.25
N THR A 14 -27.44 21.14 -31.00
CA THR A 14 -26.38 22.16 -31.09
C THR A 14 -26.15 22.87 -29.75
N GLU A 15 -27.23 23.21 -29.05
CA GLU A 15 -27.16 23.78 -27.69
C GLU A 15 -26.47 22.83 -26.72
N LEU A 16 -26.84 21.55 -26.71
CA LEU A 16 -26.26 20.54 -25.83
C LEU A 16 -24.77 20.32 -26.12
N VAL A 17 -24.36 20.20 -27.38
CA VAL A 17 -22.94 20.05 -27.75
C VAL A 17 -22.13 21.28 -27.34
N THR A 18 -22.68 22.49 -27.55
CA THR A 18 -22.00 23.73 -27.16
C THR A 18 -21.80 23.82 -25.65
N ALA A 19 -22.85 23.52 -24.87
CA ALA A 19 -22.77 23.45 -23.41
C ALA A 19 -21.78 22.36 -22.94
N ALA A 20 -21.78 21.20 -23.59
CA ALA A 20 -20.89 20.09 -23.26
C ALA A 20 -19.41 20.45 -23.49
N ARG A 21 -19.09 21.10 -24.61
CA ARG A 21 -17.73 21.58 -24.92
C ARG A 21 -17.26 22.66 -23.95
N ALA A 22 -18.14 23.60 -23.60
CA ALA A 22 -17.82 24.64 -22.61
C ALA A 22 -17.53 24.03 -21.24
N ALA A 23 -18.36 23.08 -20.79
CA ALA A 23 -18.13 22.33 -19.55
C ALA A 23 -16.83 21.51 -19.61
N HIS A 24 -16.55 20.86 -20.74
CA HIS A 24 -15.31 20.10 -20.96
C HIS A 24 -14.06 20.98 -20.84
N ALA A 25 -14.06 22.14 -21.52
CA ALA A 25 -12.96 23.10 -21.46
C ALA A 25 -12.78 23.69 -20.04
N GLY A 26 -13.87 23.85 -19.30
CA GLY A 26 -13.86 24.29 -17.91
C GLY A 26 -13.56 23.19 -16.88
N ARG A 27 -13.27 21.94 -17.31
CA ARG A 27 -13.08 20.76 -16.44
C ARG A 27 -14.29 20.44 -15.55
N ASP A 28 -15.49 20.91 -15.91
CA ASP A 28 -16.75 20.43 -15.33
C ASP A 28 -17.13 19.10 -16.00
N TRP A 29 -16.52 18.01 -15.54
CA TRP A 29 -16.70 16.69 -16.15
C TRP A 29 -18.12 16.15 -16.01
N HIS A 30 -18.79 16.45 -14.90
CA HIS A 30 -20.18 16.08 -14.68
C HIS A 30 -21.10 16.78 -15.69
N GLY A 31 -20.96 18.10 -15.85
CA GLY A 31 -21.69 18.87 -16.85
C GLY A 31 -21.33 18.47 -18.28
N SER A 32 -20.06 18.19 -18.56
CA SER A 32 -19.58 17.72 -19.87
C SER A 32 -20.23 16.38 -20.23
N TYR A 33 -20.15 15.39 -19.34
CA TYR A 33 -20.73 14.07 -19.53
C TYR A 33 -22.25 14.16 -19.72
N ALA A 34 -22.96 14.84 -18.81
CA ALA A 34 -24.41 14.93 -18.85
C ALA A 34 -24.92 15.57 -20.16
N ASN A 35 -24.26 16.61 -20.66
CA ASN A 35 -24.66 17.29 -21.89
C ASN A 35 -24.27 16.48 -23.14
N PHE A 36 -23.07 15.90 -23.21
CA PHE A 36 -22.69 15.04 -24.34
C PHE A 36 -23.54 13.78 -24.42
N ALA A 37 -23.84 13.12 -23.29
CA ALA A 37 -24.68 11.93 -23.26
C ALA A 37 -26.09 12.24 -23.78
N ARG A 38 -26.67 13.37 -23.38
CA ARG A 38 -27.96 13.85 -23.90
C ARG A 38 -27.88 14.21 -25.38
N ALA A 39 -26.83 14.90 -25.82
CA ALA A 39 -26.63 15.24 -27.24
C ALA A 39 -26.56 13.97 -28.10
N ASN A 40 -25.81 12.96 -27.65
CA ASN A 40 -25.62 11.67 -28.33
C ASN A 40 -26.91 10.84 -28.42
N ALA A 41 -27.84 11.01 -27.47
CA ALA A 41 -29.16 10.40 -27.53
C ALA A 41 -30.09 11.05 -28.56
N VAL A 42 -29.85 12.32 -28.89
CA VAL A 42 -30.63 13.09 -29.87
C VAL A 42 -30.12 12.89 -31.30
N ALA A 43 -28.81 13.00 -31.50
CA ALA A 43 -28.16 12.78 -32.79
C ALA A 43 -26.70 12.34 -32.60
N ALA A 44 -26.10 11.75 -33.66
CA ALA A 44 -24.74 11.27 -33.60
C ALA A 44 -23.73 12.41 -33.34
N LEU A 45 -22.85 12.21 -32.36
CA LEU A 45 -21.73 13.12 -32.10
C LEU A 45 -20.64 13.00 -33.18
N SER A 46 -19.89 14.09 -33.37
CA SER A 46 -18.63 14.04 -34.11
C SER A 46 -17.61 13.12 -33.40
N THR A 47 -16.57 12.68 -34.09
CA THR A 47 -15.53 11.84 -33.47
C THR A 47 -14.86 12.54 -32.29
N ASP A 48 -14.60 13.84 -32.40
CA ASP A 48 -13.97 14.64 -31.32
C ASP A 48 -14.91 14.80 -30.12
N ASP A 49 -16.21 15.04 -30.36
CA ASP A 49 -17.19 15.16 -29.28
C ASP A 49 -17.45 13.81 -28.59
N LEU A 50 -17.44 12.73 -29.36
CA LEU A 50 -17.55 11.38 -28.82
C LEU A 50 -16.33 11.03 -27.98
N ASP A 51 -15.15 11.52 -28.37
CA ASP A 51 -13.93 11.36 -27.59
C ASP A 51 -13.96 12.19 -26.29
N ALA A 52 -14.42 13.44 -26.37
CA ALA A 52 -14.63 14.28 -25.20
C ALA A 52 -15.64 13.67 -24.21
N LEU A 53 -16.70 13.02 -24.71
CA LEU A 53 -17.64 12.25 -23.90
C LEU A 53 -16.95 11.06 -23.21
N SER A 54 -16.11 10.32 -23.94
CA SER A 54 -15.32 9.21 -23.38
C SER A 54 -14.44 9.68 -22.23
N VAL A 55 -13.72 10.79 -22.43
CA VAL A 55 -12.86 11.40 -21.40
C VAL A 55 -13.70 11.83 -20.21
N ALA A 56 -14.81 12.54 -20.41
CA ALA A 56 -15.67 12.98 -19.30
C ALA A 56 -16.23 11.80 -18.49
N ALA A 57 -16.69 10.74 -19.16
CA ALA A 57 -17.15 9.50 -18.53
C ALA A 57 -16.04 8.88 -17.66
N TRP A 58 -14.80 8.85 -18.16
CA TRP A 58 -13.67 8.35 -17.38
C TRP A 58 -13.40 9.21 -16.15
N ARG A 59 -13.48 10.54 -16.24
CA ARG A 59 -13.16 11.45 -15.12
C ARG A 59 -14.14 11.36 -13.96
N ILE A 60 -15.39 11.01 -14.21
CA ILE A 60 -16.45 10.84 -13.19
C ILE A 60 -16.58 9.39 -12.68
N GLY A 61 -15.67 8.48 -13.08
CA GLY A 61 -15.66 7.10 -12.61
C GLY A 61 -16.50 6.10 -13.42
N GLU A 62 -17.12 6.50 -14.54
CA GLU A 62 -17.90 5.62 -15.43
C GLU A 62 -16.99 4.82 -16.38
N ALA A 63 -16.01 4.11 -15.81
CA ALA A 63 -14.89 3.50 -16.55
C ALA A 63 -15.33 2.51 -17.65
N LYS A 64 -16.36 1.69 -17.39
CA LYS A 64 -16.87 0.72 -18.38
C LYS A 64 -17.51 1.40 -19.59
N GLU A 65 -18.19 2.52 -19.36
CA GLU A 65 -18.80 3.30 -20.43
C GLU A 65 -17.74 4.06 -21.21
N ALA A 66 -16.81 4.72 -20.51
CA ALA A 66 -15.69 5.42 -21.12
C ALA A 66 -14.92 4.52 -22.11
N VAL A 67 -14.50 3.33 -21.69
CA VAL A 67 -13.77 2.40 -22.56
C VAL A 67 -14.61 2.02 -23.79
N ARG A 68 -15.90 1.70 -23.62
CA ARG A 68 -16.79 1.36 -24.73
C ARG A 68 -16.91 2.51 -25.75
N ILE A 69 -16.93 3.75 -25.28
CA ILE A 69 -16.99 4.93 -26.14
C ILE A 69 -15.63 5.14 -26.83
N ALA A 70 -14.51 5.04 -26.11
CA ALA A 70 -13.17 5.12 -26.68
C ALA A 70 -12.92 4.06 -27.76
N GLU A 71 -13.43 2.84 -27.62
CA GLU A 71 -13.35 1.80 -28.65
C GLU A 71 -14.11 2.19 -29.93
N ARG A 72 -15.25 2.87 -29.79
CA ARG A 72 -16.01 3.41 -30.93
C ARG A 72 -15.25 4.55 -31.61
N VAL A 73 -14.64 5.45 -30.83
CA VAL A 73 -13.78 6.53 -31.33
C VAL A 73 -12.61 5.94 -32.11
N PHE A 74 -11.91 4.95 -31.53
CA PHE A 74 -10.85 4.23 -32.22
C PHE A 74 -11.32 3.64 -33.57
N ALA A 75 -12.49 2.99 -33.60
CA ALA A 75 -13.03 2.38 -34.82
C ALA A 75 -13.41 3.41 -35.90
N GLN A 76 -13.70 4.65 -35.53
CA GLN A 76 -13.90 5.76 -36.46
C GLN A 76 -12.55 6.27 -36.97
N LEU A 77 -11.62 6.58 -36.06
CA LEU A 77 -10.28 7.07 -36.40
C LEU A 77 -9.49 6.09 -37.27
N ALA A 78 -9.59 4.77 -37.02
CA ALA A 78 -8.89 3.77 -37.81
C ALA A 78 -9.26 3.78 -39.30
N ARG A 79 -10.37 4.41 -39.68
CA ARG A 79 -10.81 4.58 -41.06
C ARG A 79 -10.43 5.93 -41.67
N SER A 80 -10.19 6.95 -40.84
CA SER A 80 -10.00 8.34 -41.28
C SER A 80 -8.60 8.90 -40.99
N ASP A 81 -8.01 8.53 -39.86
CA ASP A 81 -6.72 9.02 -39.37
C ASP A 81 -5.99 7.92 -38.57
N PRO A 82 -5.10 7.15 -39.22
CA PRO A 82 -4.33 6.09 -38.57
C PRO A 82 -3.43 6.58 -37.41
N ASN A 83 -2.93 7.81 -37.47
CA ASN A 83 -2.06 8.37 -36.43
C ASN A 83 -2.87 8.71 -35.17
N ALA A 84 -4.03 9.34 -35.33
CA ALA A 84 -4.95 9.56 -34.22
C ALA A 84 -5.48 8.23 -33.67
N ALA A 85 -5.72 7.24 -34.53
CA ALA A 85 -6.11 5.89 -34.11
C ALA A 85 -5.01 5.21 -33.27
N ALA A 86 -3.73 5.35 -33.65
CA ALA A 86 -2.61 4.83 -32.87
C ALA A 86 -2.56 5.46 -31.47
N ARG A 87 -2.74 6.78 -31.38
CA ARG A 87 -2.82 7.49 -30.09
C ARG A 87 -3.97 6.97 -29.24
N LYS A 88 -5.17 6.83 -29.82
CA LYS A 88 -6.34 6.29 -29.12
C LYS A 88 -6.12 4.85 -28.63
N ALA A 89 -5.40 4.04 -29.40
CA ALA A 89 -5.03 2.68 -28.98
C ALA A 89 -4.06 2.68 -27.79
N VAL A 90 -3.11 3.62 -27.71
CA VAL A 90 -2.23 3.77 -26.54
C VAL A 90 -3.02 4.20 -25.30
N GLU A 91 -3.96 5.14 -25.44
CA GLU A 91 -4.83 5.55 -24.33
C GLU A 91 -5.72 4.42 -23.82
N LEU A 92 -6.31 3.62 -24.73
CA LEU A 92 -7.05 2.41 -24.38
C LEU A 92 -6.15 1.39 -23.67
N ALA A 93 -4.91 1.21 -24.14
CA ALA A 93 -3.95 0.33 -23.47
C ALA A 93 -3.68 0.78 -22.03
N LEU A 94 -3.41 2.07 -21.81
CA LEU A 94 -3.23 2.64 -20.47
C LEU A 94 -4.46 2.38 -19.59
N ALA A 95 -5.66 2.68 -20.08
CA ALA A 95 -6.90 2.47 -19.32
C ALA A 95 -7.09 1.00 -18.90
N TRP A 96 -6.76 0.04 -19.77
CA TRP A 96 -6.83 -1.39 -19.43
C TRP A 96 -5.70 -1.84 -18.50
N LEU A 97 -4.48 -1.27 -18.62
CA LEU A 97 -3.39 -1.51 -17.66
C LEU A 97 -3.76 -1.03 -16.27
N THR A 98 -4.31 0.18 -16.13
CA THR A 98 -4.78 0.73 -14.85
C THR A 98 -5.82 -0.17 -14.19
N ARG A 99 -6.64 -0.87 -14.98
CA ARG A 99 -7.65 -1.83 -14.51
C ARG A 99 -7.08 -3.23 -14.21
N GLY A 100 -5.81 -3.48 -14.51
CA GLY A 100 -5.13 -4.76 -14.30
C GLY A 100 -5.32 -5.79 -15.41
N ASP A 101 -5.94 -5.42 -16.54
CA ASP A 101 -6.21 -6.33 -17.65
C ASP A 101 -5.04 -6.36 -18.66
N LEU A 102 -3.92 -6.95 -18.26
CA LEU A 102 -2.68 -6.99 -19.06
C LEU A 102 -2.86 -7.56 -20.48
N ASN A 103 -3.68 -8.61 -20.63
CA ASN A 103 -3.90 -9.24 -21.93
C ASN A 103 -4.64 -8.32 -22.92
N ILE A 104 -5.64 -7.59 -22.42
CA ILE A 104 -6.42 -6.66 -23.25
C ILE A 104 -5.55 -5.45 -23.60
N ALA A 105 -4.83 -4.91 -22.61
CA ALA A 105 -3.87 -3.84 -22.82
C ALA A 105 -2.81 -4.20 -23.88
N ALA A 106 -2.17 -5.36 -23.77
CA ALA A 106 -1.19 -5.84 -24.74
C ALA A 106 -1.79 -5.96 -26.16
N GLY A 107 -3.08 -6.35 -26.27
CA GLY A 107 -3.81 -6.34 -27.53
C GLY A 107 -3.89 -4.94 -28.18
N TRP A 108 -4.20 -3.92 -27.37
CA TRP A 108 -4.22 -2.52 -27.81
C TRP A 108 -2.84 -1.98 -28.13
N MET A 109 -1.81 -2.29 -27.33
CA MET A 109 -0.42 -1.93 -27.59
C MET A 109 0.08 -2.51 -28.93
N ASN A 110 -0.22 -3.79 -29.20
CA ASN A 110 0.10 -4.42 -30.47
C ASN A 110 -0.63 -3.76 -31.65
N ARG A 111 -1.83 -3.24 -31.43
CA ARG A 111 -2.58 -2.50 -32.45
C ARG A 111 -1.98 -1.12 -32.72
N ALA A 112 -1.57 -0.40 -31.67
CA ALA A 112 -0.83 0.84 -31.80
C ALA A 112 0.48 0.61 -32.57
N ARG A 113 1.25 -0.42 -32.21
CA ARG A 113 2.51 -0.77 -32.89
C ARG A 113 2.35 -1.01 -34.40
N ARG A 114 1.28 -1.72 -34.81
CA ARG A 114 0.98 -1.92 -36.23
C ARG A 114 0.58 -0.63 -36.96
N LEU A 115 -0.10 0.30 -36.29
CA LEU A 115 -0.49 1.57 -36.89
C LEU A 115 0.67 2.56 -37.00
N LEU A 116 1.68 2.42 -36.14
CA LEU A 116 2.89 3.23 -36.13
C LEU A 116 3.99 2.68 -37.05
N ASP A 117 3.84 1.46 -37.58
CA ASP A 117 4.84 0.87 -38.47
C ASP A 117 5.04 1.71 -39.74
N GLY A 118 6.28 2.11 -40.00
CA GLY A 118 6.64 3.02 -41.10
C GLY A 118 6.23 4.48 -40.93
N VAL A 119 5.65 4.87 -39.79
CA VAL A 119 5.29 6.27 -39.48
C VAL A 119 6.51 6.99 -38.87
N PRO A 120 6.78 8.27 -39.23
CA PRO A 120 7.82 9.05 -38.57
C PRO A 120 7.64 9.10 -37.05
N GLU A 121 8.77 9.15 -36.33
CA GLU A 121 8.77 9.23 -34.88
C GLU A 121 7.90 10.39 -34.37
N SER A 122 7.11 10.11 -33.34
CA SER A 122 6.11 11.03 -32.80
C SER A 122 5.89 10.75 -31.31
N PRO A 123 5.22 11.65 -30.57
CA PRO A 123 4.97 11.45 -29.15
C PRO A 123 4.24 10.14 -28.82
N THR A 124 3.39 9.67 -29.74
CA THR A 124 2.67 8.39 -29.60
C THR A 124 3.61 7.19 -29.52
N HIS A 125 4.76 7.23 -30.21
CA HIS A 125 5.78 6.20 -30.05
C HIS A 125 6.34 6.22 -28.63
N GLY A 126 6.64 7.41 -28.09
CA GLY A 126 7.18 7.54 -26.73
C GLY A 126 6.21 7.03 -25.67
N TYR A 127 4.92 7.36 -25.79
CA TYR A 127 3.89 6.84 -24.89
C TYR A 127 3.76 5.31 -24.97
N LEU A 128 3.86 4.72 -26.18
CA LEU A 128 3.85 3.27 -26.34
C LEU A 128 5.09 2.62 -25.71
N THR A 129 6.28 3.17 -25.92
CA THR A 129 7.53 2.70 -25.31
C THR A 129 7.46 2.76 -23.78
N TYR A 130 6.82 3.79 -23.23
CA TYR A 130 6.58 3.89 -21.79
C TYR A 130 5.65 2.78 -21.29
N LEU A 131 4.55 2.48 -21.99
CA LEU A 131 3.69 1.35 -21.61
C LEU A 131 4.43 0.00 -21.71
N ASP A 132 5.30 -0.17 -22.70
CA ASP A 132 6.18 -1.35 -22.78
C ASP A 132 7.10 -1.42 -21.55
N ALA A 133 7.60 -0.28 -21.05
CA ALA A 133 8.44 -0.23 -19.86
C ALA A 133 7.65 -0.61 -18.60
N VAL A 134 6.41 -0.13 -18.47
CA VAL A 134 5.50 -0.54 -17.38
C VAL A 134 5.23 -2.04 -17.41
N VAL A 135 4.98 -2.62 -18.59
CA VAL A 135 4.78 -4.07 -18.75
C VAL A 135 6.05 -4.85 -18.39
N ALA A 136 7.24 -4.35 -18.74
CA ALA A 136 8.51 -4.96 -18.35
C ALA A 136 8.69 -4.99 -16.83
N VAL A 137 8.32 -3.92 -16.13
CA VAL A 137 8.33 -3.88 -14.65
C VAL A 137 7.35 -4.90 -14.07
N LEU A 138 6.12 -4.96 -14.57
CA LEU A 138 5.11 -5.92 -14.10
C LEU A 138 5.50 -7.38 -14.37
N GLY A 139 6.35 -7.62 -15.37
CA GLY A 139 6.88 -8.95 -15.72
C GLY A 139 8.23 -9.29 -15.09
N ASP A 140 8.79 -8.41 -14.25
CA ASP A 140 10.15 -8.53 -13.69
C ASP A 140 11.25 -8.69 -14.77
N ASP A 141 11.07 -8.06 -15.93
CA ASP A 141 12.04 -8.07 -17.04
C ASP A 141 12.89 -6.79 -17.03
N LEU A 142 13.85 -6.75 -16.11
CA LEU A 142 14.72 -5.58 -15.89
C LEU A 142 15.65 -5.31 -17.09
N ASP A 143 16.06 -6.33 -17.84
CA ASP A 143 16.89 -6.16 -19.03
C ASP A 143 16.13 -5.40 -20.13
N THR A 144 14.86 -5.77 -20.35
CA THR A 144 13.98 -5.03 -21.27
C THR A 144 13.71 -3.62 -20.75
N LEU A 145 13.48 -3.44 -19.45
CA LEU A 145 13.30 -2.11 -18.85
C LEU A 145 14.48 -1.19 -19.13
N THR A 146 15.72 -1.63 -18.86
CA THR A 146 16.93 -0.83 -19.10
C THR A 146 17.05 -0.37 -20.55
N ARG A 147 16.74 -1.24 -21.52
CA ARG A 147 16.73 -0.87 -22.94
C ARG A 147 15.65 0.17 -23.25
N LEU A 148 14.43 -0.04 -22.76
CA LEU A 148 13.30 0.88 -23.00
C LEU A 148 13.52 2.25 -22.35
N VAL A 149 14.15 2.32 -21.18
CA VAL A 149 14.56 3.58 -20.54
C VAL A 149 15.54 4.35 -21.42
N ALA A 150 16.53 3.67 -22.01
CA ALA A 150 17.48 4.29 -22.93
C ALA A 150 16.77 4.82 -24.18
N ASP A 151 15.85 4.05 -24.75
CA ASP A 151 15.04 4.45 -25.90
C ASP A 151 14.18 5.68 -25.57
N LEU A 152 13.46 5.67 -24.44
CA LEU A 152 12.65 6.80 -23.96
C LEU A 152 13.48 8.08 -23.79
N ARG A 153 14.66 7.99 -23.15
CA ARG A 153 15.55 9.15 -22.96
C ARG A 153 16.03 9.71 -24.30
N ALA A 154 16.34 8.83 -25.26
CA ALA A 154 16.76 9.27 -26.58
C ALA A 154 15.60 9.95 -27.34
N MET A 155 14.38 9.44 -27.21
CA MET A 155 13.17 10.02 -27.82
C MET A 155 12.79 11.35 -27.18
N SER A 156 12.83 11.47 -25.85
CA SER A 156 12.50 12.72 -25.14
C SER A 156 13.41 13.87 -25.57
N GLY A 157 14.72 13.61 -25.72
CA GLY A 157 15.68 14.60 -26.20
C GLY A 157 15.49 15.01 -27.67
N ARG A 158 14.89 14.16 -28.52
CA ARG A 158 14.60 14.50 -29.92
C ARG A 158 13.27 15.22 -30.10
N LEU A 159 12.24 14.81 -29.34
CA LEU A 159 10.88 15.29 -29.51
C LEU A 159 10.56 16.53 -28.66
N ASP A 160 11.32 16.77 -27.58
CA ASP A 160 11.17 17.93 -26.68
C ASP A 160 9.73 18.13 -26.18
N VAL A 161 9.10 17.03 -25.75
CA VAL A 161 7.74 17.03 -25.20
C VAL A 161 7.82 16.86 -23.68
N PRO A 162 7.32 17.81 -22.86
CA PRO A 162 7.39 17.73 -21.40
C PRO A 162 6.86 16.42 -20.82
N ALA A 163 5.73 15.93 -21.34
CA ALA A 163 5.16 14.66 -20.93
C ALA A 163 6.10 13.47 -21.17
N LEU A 164 6.81 13.42 -22.31
CA LEU A 164 7.74 12.33 -22.58
C LEU A 164 9.00 12.43 -21.71
N THR A 165 9.49 13.63 -21.45
CA THR A 165 10.59 13.85 -20.51
C THR A 165 10.22 13.34 -19.13
N ALA A 166 9.02 13.67 -18.65
CA ALA A 166 8.52 13.22 -17.35
C ALA A 166 8.39 11.69 -17.27
N LEU A 167 7.81 11.06 -18.30
CA LEU A 167 7.67 9.60 -18.37
C LEU A 167 9.02 8.87 -18.46
N ALA A 168 9.99 9.43 -19.20
CA ALA A 168 11.35 8.90 -19.26
C ALA A 168 12.04 8.95 -17.89
N MET A 169 11.89 10.07 -17.15
CA MET A 169 12.44 10.22 -15.80
C MET A 169 11.84 9.21 -14.82
N VAL A 170 10.53 8.95 -14.89
CA VAL A 170 9.86 7.97 -14.03
C VAL A 170 10.30 6.55 -14.35
N ALA A 171 10.39 6.18 -15.63
CA ALA A 171 10.90 4.87 -16.02
C ALA A 171 12.36 4.68 -15.56
N GLU A 172 13.19 5.71 -15.69
CA GLU A 172 14.57 5.70 -15.18
C GLU A 172 14.64 5.63 -13.66
N ALA A 173 13.73 6.30 -12.95
CA ALA A 173 13.64 6.23 -11.50
C ALA A 173 13.31 4.81 -11.04
N ILE A 174 12.35 4.13 -11.69
CA ILE A 174 12.02 2.74 -11.41
C ILE A 174 13.25 1.84 -11.60
N GLU A 175 13.91 1.93 -12.76
CA GLU A 175 15.14 1.18 -13.04
C GLU A 175 16.22 1.43 -11.99
N ALA A 176 16.40 2.69 -11.57
CA ALA A 176 17.35 3.06 -10.53
C ALA A 176 16.97 2.49 -9.15
N VAL A 177 15.69 2.41 -8.79
CA VAL A 177 15.21 1.78 -7.54
C VAL A 177 15.57 0.29 -7.53
N TYR A 178 15.25 -0.44 -8.59
CA TYR A 178 15.56 -1.87 -8.70
C TYR A 178 17.08 -2.14 -8.70
N ALA A 179 17.87 -1.23 -9.28
CA ALA A 179 19.33 -1.26 -9.21
C ALA A 179 19.92 -0.84 -7.84
N GLY A 180 19.10 -0.37 -6.89
CA GLY A 180 19.55 0.14 -5.59
C GLY A 180 20.22 1.53 -5.64
N ARG A 181 20.09 2.27 -6.74
CA ARG A 181 20.66 3.62 -6.94
C ARG A 181 19.73 4.72 -6.38
N MET A 182 19.41 4.64 -5.09
CA MET A 182 18.31 5.44 -4.50
C MET A 182 18.53 6.95 -4.48
N SER A 183 19.78 7.43 -4.40
CA SER A 183 20.03 8.88 -4.52
C SER A 183 19.68 9.42 -5.90
N HIS A 184 19.95 8.64 -6.95
CA HIS A 184 19.61 9.00 -8.33
C HIS A 184 18.10 8.90 -8.55
N ALA A 185 17.49 7.80 -8.10
CA ALA A 185 16.05 7.61 -8.16
C ALA A 185 15.30 8.76 -7.44
N GLY A 186 15.71 9.11 -6.23
CA GLY A 186 15.10 10.20 -5.46
C GLY A 186 15.14 11.54 -6.18
N GLY A 187 16.28 11.88 -6.80
CA GLY A 187 16.40 13.10 -7.61
C GLY A 187 15.43 13.14 -8.79
N LEU A 188 15.31 12.04 -9.53
CA LEU A 188 14.38 11.92 -10.65
C LEU A 188 12.91 12.00 -10.20
N LEU A 189 12.56 11.32 -9.09
CA LEU A 189 11.22 11.35 -8.51
C LEU A 189 10.82 12.74 -8.01
N ASP A 190 11.77 13.53 -7.51
CA ASP A 190 11.50 14.88 -7.03
C ASP A 190 11.41 15.88 -8.20
N GLU A 191 12.28 15.73 -9.21
CA GLU A 191 12.30 16.60 -10.39
C GLU A 191 11.10 16.38 -11.31
N VAL A 192 10.60 15.15 -11.46
CA VAL A 192 9.43 14.86 -12.31
C VAL A 192 8.16 15.56 -11.79
N MET A 193 8.10 15.90 -10.51
CA MET A 193 6.94 16.60 -9.95
C MET A 193 6.80 18.04 -10.45
N LEU A 194 7.90 18.66 -10.88
CA LEU A 194 7.92 20.06 -11.33
C LEU A 194 7.01 20.31 -12.56
N PRO A 195 7.15 19.59 -13.69
CA PRO A 195 6.25 19.76 -14.84
C PRO A 195 4.79 19.38 -14.54
N LEU A 196 4.56 18.44 -13.61
CA LEU A 196 3.21 18.09 -13.16
C LEU A 196 2.55 19.26 -12.42
N MET A 197 3.30 19.96 -11.58
CA MET A 197 2.82 21.15 -10.85
C MET A 197 2.61 22.36 -11.76
N ALA A 198 3.31 22.42 -12.89
CA ALA A 198 3.16 23.45 -13.91
C ALA A 198 1.97 23.20 -14.87
N ASP A 199 1.28 22.05 -14.76
CA ASP A 199 0.22 21.61 -15.68
C ASP A 199 0.71 21.39 -17.13
N ASP A 200 2.00 21.09 -17.30
CA ASP A 200 2.65 20.86 -18.60
C ASP A 200 2.47 19.41 -19.13
N VAL A 201 1.94 18.52 -18.29
CA VAL A 201 1.73 17.10 -18.61
C VAL A 201 0.24 16.81 -18.73
N PRO A 202 -0.22 16.13 -19.81
CA PRO A 202 -1.62 15.77 -19.94
C PRO A 202 -2.13 14.97 -18.74
N ILE A 203 -3.36 15.27 -18.33
CA ILE A 203 -3.97 14.75 -17.09
C ILE A 203 -3.85 13.23 -16.91
N ASP A 204 -3.94 12.45 -17.99
CA ASP A 204 -3.85 10.98 -17.93
C ASP A 204 -2.48 10.50 -17.47
N TRP A 205 -1.43 11.10 -18.04
CA TRP A 205 -0.04 10.78 -17.74
C TRP A 205 0.41 11.40 -16.42
N ALA A 206 -0.06 12.60 -16.10
CA ALA A 206 0.19 13.23 -14.80
C ALA A 206 -0.36 12.36 -13.66
N GLY A 207 -1.59 11.85 -13.81
CA GLY A 207 -2.19 10.94 -12.84
C GLY A 207 -1.40 9.65 -12.66
N ASP A 208 -0.95 9.02 -13.75
CA ASP A 208 -0.12 7.81 -13.73
C ASP A 208 1.23 8.06 -13.00
N ILE A 209 1.92 9.15 -13.35
CA ILE A 209 3.17 9.55 -12.71
C ILE A 209 2.98 9.78 -11.20
N TYR A 210 1.94 10.50 -10.77
CA TYR A 210 1.63 10.68 -9.35
C TYR A 210 1.46 9.34 -8.64
N CYS A 211 0.71 8.40 -9.23
CA CYS A 211 0.45 7.09 -8.64
C CYS A 211 1.75 6.30 -8.47
N ILE A 212 2.61 6.28 -9.50
CA ILE A 212 3.89 5.56 -9.47
C ILE A 212 4.85 6.17 -8.45
N VAL A 213 5.00 7.50 -8.43
CA VAL A 213 5.88 8.18 -7.47
C VAL A 213 5.46 7.87 -6.04
N LEU A 214 4.15 7.96 -5.75
CA LEU A 214 3.61 7.65 -4.42
C LEU A 214 3.79 6.18 -4.05
N HIS A 215 3.57 5.27 -5.01
CA HIS A 215 3.82 3.85 -4.80
C HIS A 215 5.28 3.56 -4.45
N ILE A 216 6.23 4.11 -5.21
CA ILE A 216 7.65 3.93 -4.97
C ILE A 216 8.02 4.46 -3.59
N CYS A 217 7.58 5.69 -3.24
CA CYS A 217 7.82 6.25 -1.91
C CYS A 217 7.28 5.33 -0.81
N HIS A 218 6.10 4.75 -0.99
CA HIS A 218 5.53 3.79 -0.05
C HIS A 218 6.37 2.51 0.03
N LYS A 219 6.76 1.91 -1.11
CA LYS A 219 7.54 0.66 -1.21
C LYS A 219 8.91 0.79 -0.56
N VAL A 220 9.58 1.92 -0.74
CA VAL A 220 10.90 2.20 -0.15
C VAL A 220 10.85 2.80 1.27
N ALA A 221 9.64 2.88 1.85
CA ALA A 221 9.37 3.40 3.18
C ALA A 221 9.88 4.84 3.39
N ASP A 222 9.68 5.72 2.40
CA ASP A 222 9.99 7.15 2.47
C ASP A 222 8.70 7.96 2.70
N LEU A 223 8.14 7.84 3.91
CA LEU A 223 6.92 8.54 4.30
C LEU A 223 7.01 10.08 4.24
N PRO A 224 8.14 10.74 4.59
CA PRO A 224 8.28 12.18 4.43
C PRO A 224 8.11 12.64 2.98
N ARG A 225 8.79 11.98 2.03
CA ARG A 225 8.63 12.27 0.60
C ARG A 225 7.20 11.95 0.15
N MET A 226 6.66 10.79 0.53
CA MET A 226 5.29 10.38 0.18
C MET A 226 4.27 11.43 0.64
N ARG A 227 4.40 11.96 1.86
CA ARG A 227 3.49 12.99 2.42
C ARG A 227 3.53 14.29 1.63
N ALA A 228 4.72 14.73 1.21
CA ALA A 228 4.88 15.92 0.38
C ALA A 228 4.16 15.75 -0.97
N TRP A 229 4.34 14.59 -1.62
CA TRP A 229 3.74 14.32 -2.92
C TRP A 229 2.25 13.99 -2.86
N VAL A 230 1.75 13.40 -1.77
CA VAL A 230 0.29 13.26 -1.53
C VAL A 230 -0.34 14.65 -1.47
N HIS A 231 0.26 15.59 -0.74
CA HIS A 231 -0.28 16.95 -0.66
C HIS A 231 -0.25 17.67 -2.02
N SER A 232 0.75 17.40 -2.85
CA SER A 232 0.78 17.89 -4.24
C SER A 232 -0.36 17.29 -5.07
N MET A 233 -0.54 15.97 -4.99
CA MET A 233 -1.60 15.26 -5.71
C MET A 233 -3.00 15.74 -5.29
N GLU A 234 -3.24 15.98 -4.00
CA GLU A 234 -4.53 16.51 -3.51
C GLU A 234 -4.89 17.85 -4.16
N ARG A 235 -3.92 18.77 -4.23
CA ARG A 235 -4.12 20.08 -4.87
C ARG A 235 -4.35 19.93 -6.37
N TRP A 236 -3.60 19.04 -7.01
CA TRP A 236 -3.76 18.74 -8.43
C TRP A 236 -5.14 18.11 -8.73
N CYS A 237 -5.58 17.12 -7.96
CA CYS A 237 -6.90 16.50 -8.10
C CYS A 237 -8.03 17.51 -7.93
N ALA A 238 -7.93 18.41 -6.94
CA ALA A 238 -8.91 19.48 -6.72
C ALA A 238 -9.01 20.45 -7.92
N ALA A 239 -7.87 20.77 -8.55
CA ALA A 239 -7.83 21.63 -9.74
C ALA A 239 -8.21 20.88 -11.04
N ALA A 240 -7.97 19.58 -11.09
CA ALA A 240 -8.29 18.72 -12.22
C ALA A 240 -9.76 18.29 -12.25
N GLY A 241 -10.46 18.29 -11.11
CA GLY A 241 -11.88 17.95 -10.98
C GLY A 241 -12.21 16.46 -11.16
N SER A 242 -11.21 15.56 -11.17
CA SER A 242 -11.41 14.14 -11.50
C SER A 242 -11.65 13.25 -10.28
N ASP A 243 -12.80 12.57 -10.26
CA ASP A 243 -13.16 11.60 -9.21
C ASP A 243 -12.30 10.34 -9.28
N THR A 244 -11.96 9.88 -10.49
CA THR A 244 -11.10 8.69 -10.73
C THR A 244 -9.74 8.83 -10.07
N TYR A 245 -9.06 9.96 -10.27
CA TYR A 245 -7.78 10.23 -9.60
C TYR A 245 -7.98 10.62 -8.14
N GLY A 246 -9.11 11.24 -7.78
CA GLY A 246 -9.51 11.45 -6.40
C GLY A 246 -9.52 10.16 -5.58
N GLY A 247 -10.12 9.08 -6.10
CA GLY A 247 -10.15 7.77 -5.45
C GLY A 247 -8.76 7.15 -5.25
N VAL A 248 -7.89 7.20 -6.26
CA VAL A 248 -6.51 6.66 -6.14
C VAL A 248 -5.67 7.51 -5.16
N CYS A 249 -5.82 8.83 -5.23
CA CYS A 249 -5.24 9.76 -4.26
C CYS A 249 -5.69 9.44 -2.83
N ASP A 250 -6.97 9.08 -2.63
CA ASP A 250 -7.50 8.73 -1.32
C ASP A 250 -6.78 7.53 -0.71
N VAL A 251 -6.46 6.48 -1.47
CA VAL A 251 -5.72 5.32 -0.95
C VAL A 251 -4.34 5.72 -0.43
N HIS A 252 -3.55 6.44 -1.24
CA HIS A 252 -2.21 6.87 -0.82
C HIS A 252 -2.25 7.87 0.35
N ARG A 253 -3.25 8.76 0.36
CA ARG A 253 -3.49 9.65 1.50
C ARG A 253 -3.80 8.86 2.77
N LEU A 254 -4.62 7.83 2.68
CA LEU A 254 -4.97 6.97 3.82
C LEU A 254 -3.77 6.12 4.28
N GLN A 255 -2.89 5.68 3.37
CA GLN A 255 -1.62 5.04 3.72
C GLN A 255 -0.71 5.99 4.53
N VAL A 256 -0.56 7.25 4.10
CA VAL A 256 0.21 8.26 4.86
C VAL A 256 -0.42 8.56 6.23
N ARG A 257 -1.76 8.61 6.30
CA ARG A 257 -2.50 8.84 7.55
C ARG A 257 -2.43 7.65 8.51
N ALA A 258 -2.26 6.43 8.01
CA ALA A 258 -2.06 5.25 8.85
C ALA A 258 -0.85 5.37 9.79
N ALA A 259 0.14 6.19 9.44
CA ALA A 259 1.27 6.47 10.32
C ALA A 259 0.89 7.31 11.56
N THR A 260 -0.13 8.16 11.47
CA THR A 260 -0.38 9.24 12.45
C THR A 260 -1.76 9.28 13.09
N ASP A 261 -2.78 8.76 12.43
CA ASP A 261 -4.18 9.02 12.76
C ASP A 261 -4.82 7.91 13.61
N ASP A 262 -6.01 8.21 14.16
CA ASP A 262 -6.89 7.23 14.77
C ASP A 262 -7.37 6.16 13.76
N TYR A 263 -7.22 4.90 14.13
CA TYR A 263 -7.45 3.77 13.24
C TYR A 263 -8.94 3.48 13.02
N GLN A 264 -9.83 3.90 13.93
CA GLN A 264 -11.27 3.69 13.77
C GLN A 264 -11.85 4.52 12.61
N SER A 265 -11.47 5.79 12.53
CA SER A 265 -11.85 6.66 11.41
C SER A 265 -11.23 6.21 10.08
N LEU A 266 -9.98 5.74 10.14
CA LEU A 266 -9.20 5.27 9.00
C LEU A 266 -9.82 4.02 8.36
N GLU A 267 -10.26 3.05 9.16
CA GLU A 267 -10.83 1.79 8.67
C GLU A 267 -12.02 2.03 7.71
N ASN A 268 -12.98 2.86 8.13
CA ASN A 268 -14.18 3.15 7.34
C ASN A 268 -13.87 3.92 6.04
N GLN A 269 -12.79 4.69 6.03
CA GLN A 269 -12.35 5.43 4.84
C GLN A 269 -11.65 4.49 3.85
N LEU A 270 -10.73 3.64 4.32
CA LEU A 270 -10.06 2.64 3.50
C LEU A 270 -11.05 1.67 2.87
N ALA A 271 -12.03 1.17 3.63
CA ALA A 271 -13.03 0.26 3.11
C ALA A 271 -13.84 0.87 1.95
N ARG A 272 -14.25 2.15 2.08
CA ARG A 272 -15.00 2.86 1.05
C ARG A 272 -14.15 3.18 -0.18
N ALA A 273 -12.96 3.77 0.03
CA ALA A 273 -12.05 4.15 -1.05
C ALA A 273 -11.65 2.92 -1.90
N SER A 274 -11.29 1.82 -1.24
CA SER A 274 -10.89 0.58 -1.93
C SER A 274 -12.04 -0.03 -2.74
N GLN A 275 -13.26 -0.04 -2.19
CA GLN A 275 -14.45 -0.55 -2.89
C GLN A 275 -14.81 0.26 -4.13
N MET A 276 -14.71 1.59 -4.06
CA MET A 276 -14.96 2.46 -5.21
C MET A 276 -13.96 2.21 -6.35
N LEU A 277 -12.73 1.85 -6.01
CA LEU A 277 -11.66 1.62 -6.99
C LEU A 277 -11.69 0.24 -7.67
N GLU A 278 -12.37 -0.77 -7.11
CA GLU A 278 -12.31 -2.15 -7.66
C GLU A 278 -12.61 -2.23 -9.16
N SER A 279 -13.52 -1.38 -9.66
CA SER A 279 -13.92 -1.37 -11.06
C SER A 279 -13.15 -0.37 -11.94
N VAL A 280 -12.30 0.46 -11.33
CA VAL A 280 -11.61 1.61 -11.95
C VAL A 280 -10.11 1.40 -11.98
N ASN A 281 -9.52 1.01 -10.84
CA ASN A 281 -8.11 0.72 -10.67
C ASN A 281 -7.94 -0.44 -9.69
N SER A 282 -7.78 -1.65 -10.23
CA SER A 282 -7.74 -2.89 -9.43
C SER A 282 -6.52 -2.94 -8.51
N TRP A 283 -5.39 -2.44 -8.99
CA TRP A 283 -4.15 -2.40 -8.25
C TRP A 283 -4.24 -1.47 -7.03
N ALA A 284 -4.71 -0.23 -7.22
CA ALA A 284 -4.91 0.72 -6.11
C ALA A 284 -5.98 0.23 -5.12
N ALA A 285 -7.03 -0.46 -5.60
CA ALA A 285 -7.99 -1.13 -4.74
C ALA A 285 -7.33 -2.22 -3.89
N GLY A 286 -6.47 -3.04 -4.49
CA GLY A 286 -5.70 -4.08 -3.79
C GLY A 286 -4.80 -3.52 -2.68
N GLU A 287 -4.06 -2.44 -2.97
CA GLU A 287 -3.24 -1.70 -1.99
C GLU A 287 -4.09 -1.12 -0.84
N GLY A 288 -5.28 -0.60 -1.16
CA GLY A 288 -6.23 -0.13 -0.17
C GLY A 288 -6.77 -1.24 0.73
N PHE A 289 -7.08 -2.42 0.18
CA PHE A 289 -7.48 -3.59 0.96
C PHE A 289 -6.34 -4.17 1.80
N TYR A 290 -5.10 -4.14 1.28
CA TYR A 290 -3.93 -4.50 2.07
C TYR A 290 -3.81 -3.59 3.30
N GLN A 291 -3.87 -2.27 3.11
CA GLN A 291 -3.80 -1.30 4.20
C GLN A 291 -4.98 -1.44 5.18
N LEU A 292 -6.18 -1.76 4.69
CA LEU A 292 -7.33 -2.08 5.54
C LEU A 292 -7.07 -3.32 6.40
N GLY A 293 -6.45 -4.34 5.83
CA GLY A 293 -6.03 -5.55 6.55
C GLY A 293 -5.05 -5.22 7.67
N GLU A 294 -4.05 -4.38 7.39
CA GLU A 294 -3.09 -3.92 8.40
C GLU A 294 -3.77 -3.14 9.53
N VAL A 295 -4.66 -2.21 9.19
CA VAL A 295 -5.44 -1.44 10.17
C VAL A 295 -6.25 -2.37 11.06
N ARG A 296 -7.01 -3.30 10.48
CA ARG A 296 -7.83 -4.26 11.25
C ARG A 296 -7.00 -5.22 12.08
N ARG A 297 -5.87 -5.69 11.55
CA ARG A 297 -4.90 -6.51 12.28
C ARG A 297 -4.41 -5.78 13.53
N LEU A 298 -4.05 -4.51 13.40
CA LEU A 298 -3.59 -3.67 14.52
C LEU A 298 -4.72 -3.34 15.50
N ARG A 299 -5.96 -3.17 15.04
CA ARG A 299 -7.14 -3.01 15.91
C ARG A 299 -7.62 -4.29 16.61
N GLY A 300 -7.03 -5.45 16.28
CA GLY A 300 -7.44 -6.74 16.84
C GLY A 300 -8.63 -7.42 16.14
N ASP A 301 -9.13 -6.87 15.03
CA ASP A 301 -10.16 -7.51 14.19
C ASP A 301 -9.53 -8.54 13.25
N ALA A 302 -9.27 -9.74 13.75
CA ALA A 302 -8.62 -10.80 13.01
C ALA A 302 -9.41 -11.27 11.78
N ASP A 303 -10.73 -11.49 11.93
CA ASP A 303 -11.59 -11.98 10.85
C ASP A 303 -11.71 -10.94 9.73
N GLY A 304 -11.93 -9.67 10.10
CA GLY A 304 -12.00 -8.58 9.15
C GLY A 304 -10.66 -8.30 8.47
N ALA A 305 -9.54 -8.55 9.15
CA ALA A 305 -8.20 -8.45 8.55
C ALA A 305 -7.96 -9.55 7.51
N PHE A 306 -8.24 -10.83 7.82
CA PHE A 306 -8.15 -11.91 6.83
C PHE A 306 -9.06 -11.67 5.62
N ALA A 307 -10.28 -11.17 5.84
CA ALA A 307 -11.19 -10.83 4.76
C ALA A 307 -10.62 -9.71 3.85
N ALA A 308 -10.00 -8.69 4.44
CA ALA A 308 -9.35 -7.62 3.68
C ALA A 308 -8.13 -8.12 2.89
N TYR A 309 -7.27 -8.93 3.51
CA TYR A 309 -6.14 -9.57 2.82
C TYR A 309 -6.57 -10.50 1.68
N ALA A 310 -7.68 -11.23 1.85
CA ALA A 310 -8.22 -12.06 0.78
C ALA A 310 -8.67 -11.22 -0.43
N ARG A 311 -9.23 -10.02 -0.19
CA ARG A 311 -9.58 -9.08 -1.28
C ARG A 311 -8.34 -8.48 -1.93
N ALA A 312 -7.34 -8.08 -1.15
CA ALA A 312 -6.06 -7.61 -1.68
C ALA A 312 -5.44 -8.65 -2.64
N ARG A 313 -5.41 -9.92 -2.21
CA ARG A 313 -4.95 -11.04 -3.04
C ARG A 313 -5.79 -11.24 -4.30
N ALA A 314 -7.12 -11.17 -4.19
CA ALA A 314 -8.01 -11.28 -5.34
C ALA A 314 -7.76 -10.16 -6.38
N SER A 315 -7.26 -9.01 -5.93
CA SER A 315 -6.82 -7.88 -6.76
C SER A 315 -5.35 -7.96 -7.20
N GLY A 316 -4.64 -9.05 -6.92
CA GLY A 316 -3.24 -9.25 -7.33
C GLY A 316 -2.17 -8.69 -6.39
N VAL A 317 -2.55 -8.21 -5.20
CA VAL A 317 -1.61 -7.71 -4.18
C VAL A 317 -1.35 -8.80 -3.14
N ASP A 318 -0.09 -9.20 -2.96
CA ASP A 318 0.30 -10.17 -1.94
C ASP A 318 0.04 -9.60 -0.53
N PRO A 319 -0.74 -10.29 0.33
CA PRO A 319 -0.98 -9.81 1.69
C PRO A 319 0.17 -10.02 2.68
N GLN A 320 1.32 -10.53 2.24
CA GLN A 320 2.51 -10.61 3.07
C GLN A 320 3.19 -9.24 3.26
N PRO A 321 3.78 -8.96 4.44
CA PRO A 321 3.89 -9.84 5.60
C PRO A 321 2.68 -9.77 6.56
N GLY A 322 1.69 -8.92 6.30
CA GLY A 322 0.58 -8.63 7.21
C GLY A 322 -0.22 -9.88 7.64
N GLU A 323 -0.50 -10.78 6.71
CA GLU A 323 -1.22 -12.02 7.04
C GLU A 323 -0.39 -12.95 7.94
N ALA A 324 0.91 -13.13 7.66
CA ALA A 324 1.79 -13.91 8.53
C ALA A 324 1.92 -13.30 9.93
N MET A 325 2.04 -11.98 10.02
CA MET A 325 2.06 -11.28 11.31
C MET A 325 0.77 -11.51 12.11
N LEU A 326 -0.39 -11.49 11.46
CA LEU A 326 -1.68 -11.78 12.10
C LEU A 326 -1.70 -13.23 12.64
N ARG A 327 -1.31 -14.21 11.82
CA ARG A 327 -1.20 -15.62 12.26
C ARG A 327 -0.25 -15.77 13.44
N CYS A 328 0.89 -15.09 13.42
CA CYS A 328 1.86 -15.13 14.50
C CYS A 328 1.26 -14.60 15.81
N ARG A 329 0.51 -13.49 15.75
CA ARG A 329 -0.21 -12.91 16.90
C ARG A 329 -1.28 -13.85 17.46
N LEU A 330 -1.94 -14.63 16.60
CA LEU A 330 -2.89 -15.67 16.99
C LEU A 330 -2.23 -16.96 17.55
N GLY A 331 -0.90 -16.95 17.75
CA GLY A 331 -0.15 -18.11 18.25
C GLY A 331 0.16 -19.17 17.18
N GLN A 332 -0.17 -18.91 15.91
CA GLN A 332 0.05 -19.83 14.79
C GLN A 332 1.41 -19.59 14.11
N SER A 333 2.48 -19.44 14.90
CA SER A 333 3.79 -18.97 14.43
C SER A 333 4.43 -19.88 13.38
N GLN A 334 4.18 -21.19 13.42
CA GLN A 334 4.69 -22.11 12.40
C GLN A 334 3.99 -21.93 11.04
N ALA A 335 2.67 -21.68 11.04
CA ALA A 335 1.92 -21.40 9.82
C ALA A 335 2.30 -20.03 9.25
N ALA A 336 2.40 -19.01 10.12
CA ALA A 336 2.92 -17.69 9.77
C ALA A 336 4.29 -17.78 9.07
N TRP A 337 5.20 -18.59 9.61
CA TRP A 337 6.51 -18.81 9.02
C TRP A 337 6.44 -19.50 7.65
N ALA A 338 5.59 -20.52 7.51
CA ALA A 338 5.44 -21.23 6.24
C ALA A 338 5.00 -20.28 5.12
N ASP A 339 4.01 -19.42 5.39
CA ASP A 339 3.51 -18.43 4.43
C ASP A 339 4.59 -17.38 4.09
N LEU A 340 5.23 -16.79 5.11
CA LEU A 340 6.23 -15.74 4.90
C LEU A 340 7.47 -16.25 4.17
N ARG A 341 7.91 -17.48 4.43
CA ARG A 341 9.08 -18.08 3.77
C ARG A 341 8.87 -18.27 2.27
N VAL A 342 7.65 -18.58 1.85
CA VAL A 342 7.31 -18.67 0.41
C VAL A 342 7.48 -17.30 -0.23
N ALA A 343 6.89 -16.25 0.35
CA ALA A 343 7.00 -14.88 -0.15
C ALA A 343 8.46 -14.40 -0.17
N LEU A 344 9.24 -14.67 0.88
CA LEU A 344 10.67 -14.35 0.93
C LEU A 344 11.46 -14.99 -0.22
N THR A 345 11.12 -16.22 -0.61
CA THR A 345 11.85 -16.96 -1.65
C THR A 345 11.58 -16.41 -3.05
N SER A 346 10.36 -15.91 -3.30
CA SER A 346 9.96 -15.36 -4.60
C SER A 346 10.16 -13.85 -4.72
N ALA A 347 10.41 -13.14 -3.62
CA ALA A 347 10.53 -11.70 -3.62
C ALA A 347 11.81 -11.21 -4.33
N ASP A 348 11.65 -10.17 -5.15
CA ASP A 348 12.78 -9.37 -5.61
C ASP A 348 13.46 -8.66 -4.42
N ARG A 349 14.59 -8.00 -4.67
CA ARG A 349 15.39 -7.37 -3.61
C ARG A 349 14.62 -6.28 -2.84
N LEU A 350 13.77 -5.50 -3.51
CA LEU A 350 12.98 -4.44 -2.88
C LEU A 350 11.82 -5.05 -2.06
N ASP A 351 11.08 -6.00 -2.63
CA ASP A 351 9.98 -6.66 -1.94
C ASP A 351 10.46 -7.46 -0.75
N ARG A 352 11.63 -8.07 -0.87
CA ARG A 352 12.27 -8.77 0.23
C ARG A 352 12.56 -7.84 1.41
N MET A 353 12.98 -6.59 1.18
CA MET A 353 13.14 -5.59 2.26
C MET A 353 11.87 -5.38 3.08
N ARG A 354 10.70 -5.43 2.45
CA ARG A 354 9.41 -5.28 3.14
C ARG A 354 9.00 -6.48 3.98
N LEU A 355 9.61 -7.64 3.74
CA LEU A 355 9.32 -8.88 4.46
C LEU A 355 10.27 -9.11 5.65
N LEU A 356 11.50 -8.60 5.58
CA LEU A 356 12.58 -8.96 6.52
C LEU A 356 12.31 -8.53 7.97
N ARG A 357 11.67 -7.38 8.23
CA ARG A 357 11.33 -6.99 9.61
C ARG A 357 10.38 -8.01 10.26
N ALA A 358 9.31 -8.37 9.56
CA ALA A 358 8.38 -9.39 10.02
C ALA A 358 9.03 -10.77 10.13
N ALA A 359 9.98 -11.10 9.25
CA ALA A 359 10.75 -12.34 9.33
C ALA A 359 11.56 -12.41 10.63
N VAL A 360 12.22 -11.32 11.02
CA VAL A 360 12.93 -11.22 12.31
C VAL A 360 11.95 -11.42 13.46
N GLU A 361 10.82 -10.71 13.47
CA GLU A 361 9.82 -10.80 14.54
C GLU A 361 9.24 -12.22 14.70
N ILE A 362 8.87 -12.86 13.59
CA ILE A 362 8.33 -14.22 13.58
C ILE A 362 9.40 -15.23 14.02
N ALA A 363 10.66 -15.07 13.59
CA ALA A 363 11.77 -15.90 14.04
C ALA A 363 12.01 -15.77 15.56
N LEU A 364 12.00 -14.55 16.10
CA LEU A 364 12.09 -14.30 17.55
C LEU A 364 10.91 -14.91 18.32
N ALA A 365 9.68 -14.80 17.80
CA ALA A 365 8.49 -15.41 18.42
C ALA A 365 8.56 -16.94 18.44
N ARG A 366 9.27 -17.55 17.48
CA ARG A 366 9.54 -19.00 17.42
C ARG A 366 10.78 -19.43 18.22
N GLY A 367 11.48 -18.49 18.86
CA GLY A 367 12.74 -18.75 19.57
C GLY A 367 13.89 -19.16 18.65
N GLN A 368 13.81 -18.86 17.35
CA GLN A 368 14.85 -19.18 16.36
C GLN A 368 15.83 -18.01 16.24
N PHE A 369 16.73 -17.88 17.22
CA PHE A 369 17.62 -16.71 17.31
C PHE A 369 18.61 -16.59 16.16
N GLU A 370 19.17 -17.70 15.69
CA GLU A 370 20.10 -17.70 14.55
C GLU A 370 19.42 -17.23 13.27
N GLU A 371 18.17 -17.66 13.04
CA GLU A 371 17.33 -17.26 11.92
C GLU A 371 16.99 -15.77 12.00
N ALA A 372 16.63 -15.27 13.19
CA ALA A 372 16.37 -13.84 13.41
C ALA A 372 17.62 -12.97 13.17
N GLU A 373 18.78 -13.41 13.64
CA GLU A 373 20.07 -12.73 13.43
C GLU A 373 20.45 -12.68 11.94
N GLN A 374 20.21 -13.77 11.20
CA GLN A 374 20.46 -13.83 9.76
C GLN A 374 19.60 -12.80 9.00
N TYR A 375 18.28 -12.80 9.22
CA TYR A 375 17.39 -11.85 8.54
C TYR A 375 17.62 -10.40 8.99
N CYS A 376 18.04 -10.19 10.23
CA CYS A 376 18.41 -8.87 10.72
C CYS A 376 19.64 -8.31 9.99
N ARG A 377 20.69 -9.12 9.77
CA ARG A 377 21.88 -8.70 9.00
C ARG A 377 21.53 -8.41 7.56
N GLU A 378 20.71 -9.26 6.95
CA GLU A 378 20.24 -9.04 5.59
C GLU A 378 19.46 -7.72 5.45
N LEU A 379 18.62 -7.39 6.45
CA LEU A 379 17.90 -6.12 6.48
C LEU A 379 18.85 -4.91 6.66
N GLU A 380 19.91 -5.04 7.45
CA GLU A 380 20.94 -4.00 7.59
C GLU A 380 21.72 -3.77 6.30
N ASP A 381 22.17 -4.84 5.65
CA ASP A 381 22.89 -4.77 4.37
C ASP A 381 22.02 -4.10 3.30
N GLY A 382 20.75 -4.50 3.21
CA GLY A 382 19.78 -3.88 2.32
C GLY A 382 19.52 -2.42 2.68
N ALA A 383 19.35 -2.09 3.96
CA ALA A 383 19.14 -0.70 4.42
C ALA A 383 20.35 0.20 4.10
N ALA A 384 21.57 -0.33 4.19
CA ALA A 384 22.79 0.40 3.80
C ALA A 384 22.84 0.62 2.28
N GLN A 385 22.42 -0.37 1.49
CA GLN A 385 22.44 -0.28 0.03
C GLN A 385 21.35 0.65 -0.52
N PHE A 386 20.12 0.56 -0.02
CA PHE A 386 19.01 1.44 -0.41
C PHE A 386 19.13 2.83 0.23
N GLY A 387 19.63 2.95 1.45
CA GLY A 387 19.87 4.25 2.08
C GLY A 387 18.59 5.08 2.36
N THR A 388 17.41 4.47 2.45
CA THR A 388 16.18 5.19 2.85
C THR A 388 16.03 5.26 4.36
N ALA A 389 15.39 6.32 4.87
CA ALA A 389 15.14 6.49 6.30
C ALA A 389 14.27 5.36 6.88
N GLY A 390 13.26 4.91 6.13
CA GLY A 390 12.40 3.78 6.48
C GLY A 390 13.17 2.49 6.71
N PHE A 391 13.98 2.06 5.74
CA PHE A 391 14.73 0.81 5.86
C PHE A 391 15.80 0.87 6.95
N ARG A 392 16.45 2.03 7.15
CA ARG A 392 17.34 2.22 8.30
C ARG A 392 16.60 2.09 9.64
N ALA A 393 15.40 2.66 9.74
CA ALA A 393 14.58 2.53 10.95
C ALA A 393 14.22 1.07 11.22
N TRP A 394 13.80 0.34 10.20
CA TRP A 394 13.43 -1.07 10.31
C TRP A 394 14.62 -1.95 10.70
N ALA A 395 15.78 -1.73 10.09
CA ALA A 395 17.01 -2.44 10.43
C ALA A 395 17.42 -2.20 11.89
N ALA A 396 17.44 -0.94 12.32
CA ALA A 396 17.77 -0.57 13.69
C ALA A 396 16.76 -1.13 14.72
N HIS A 397 15.48 -1.15 14.38
CA HIS A 397 14.42 -1.74 15.20
C HIS A 397 14.63 -3.26 15.34
N ALA A 398 14.78 -3.97 14.22
CA ALA A 398 15.04 -5.41 14.21
C ALA A 398 16.30 -5.77 15.02
N ARG A 399 17.39 -5.01 14.83
CA ARG A 399 18.64 -5.19 15.56
C ARG A 399 18.46 -5.01 17.06
N GLY A 400 17.74 -3.95 17.46
CA GLY A 400 17.34 -3.70 18.84
C GLY A 400 16.58 -4.88 19.45
N ALA A 401 15.56 -5.39 18.76
CA ALA A 401 14.78 -6.54 19.19
C ALA A 401 15.64 -7.80 19.39
N VAL A 402 16.54 -8.10 18.44
CA VAL A 402 17.48 -9.22 18.53
C VAL A 402 18.43 -9.06 19.72
N HIS A 403 18.97 -7.84 19.97
CA HIS A 403 19.83 -7.58 21.12
C HIS A 403 19.10 -7.77 22.45
N VAL A 404 17.86 -7.30 22.60
CA VAL A 404 17.06 -7.52 23.82
C VAL A 404 16.93 -9.02 24.09
N GLN A 405 16.58 -9.79 23.07
CA GLN A 405 16.42 -11.24 23.18
C GLN A 405 17.72 -11.99 23.47
N ALA A 406 18.85 -11.49 22.96
CA ALA A 406 20.18 -12.01 23.23
C ALA A 406 20.75 -11.59 24.61
N GLY A 407 20.01 -10.80 25.40
CA GLY A 407 20.49 -10.28 26.69
C GLY A 407 21.49 -9.11 26.58
N ARG A 408 21.70 -8.57 25.39
CA ARG A 408 22.63 -7.46 25.10
C ARG A 408 21.92 -6.11 25.24
N HIS A 409 21.43 -5.83 26.45
CA HIS A 409 20.47 -4.73 26.67
C HIS A 409 21.03 -3.33 26.42
N ALA A 410 22.32 -3.08 26.67
CA ALA A 410 22.93 -1.78 26.38
C ALA A 410 23.02 -1.52 24.86
N GLU A 411 23.53 -2.49 24.09
CA GLU A 411 23.56 -2.43 22.61
C GLU A 411 22.16 -2.32 22.01
N ALA A 412 21.15 -2.95 22.65
CA ALA A 412 19.76 -2.83 22.25
C ALA A 412 19.28 -1.38 22.32
N LEU A 413 19.58 -0.66 23.41
CA LEU A 413 19.15 0.74 23.59
C LEU A 413 19.78 1.67 22.54
N ASP A 414 21.04 1.43 22.15
CA ASP A 414 21.69 2.21 21.08
C ASP A 414 20.96 2.02 19.73
N SER A 415 20.66 0.76 19.39
CA SER A 415 19.96 0.40 18.16
C SER A 415 18.51 0.93 18.15
N LEU A 416 17.77 0.73 19.23
CA LEU A 416 16.40 1.21 19.41
C LEU A 416 16.34 2.74 19.41
N GLY A 417 17.34 3.42 20.00
CA GLY A 417 17.46 4.87 19.94
C GLY A 417 17.68 5.40 18.52
N ALA A 418 18.40 4.66 17.68
CA ALA A 418 18.53 4.99 16.26
C ALA A 418 17.21 4.82 15.51
N ALA A 419 16.49 3.71 15.73
CA ALA A 419 15.16 3.49 15.17
C ALA A 419 14.17 4.60 15.56
N LEU A 420 14.15 4.98 16.84
CA LEU A 420 13.27 6.01 17.38
C LEU A 420 13.46 7.38 16.73
N ARG A 421 14.71 7.76 16.41
CA ARG A 421 15.00 9.02 15.69
C ARG A 421 14.38 9.01 14.29
N GLU A 422 14.53 7.92 13.56
CA GLU A 422 13.99 7.80 12.21
C GLU A 422 12.46 7.70 12.20
N TYR A 423 11.85 6.93 13.10
CA TYR A 423 10.39 6.83 13.19
C TYR A 423 9.72 8.16 13.59
N ARG A 424 10.38 8.99 14.41
CA ARG A 424 9.90 10.35 14.71
C ARG A 424 9.91 11.25 13.47
N THR A 425 10.97 11.19 12.66
CA THR A 425 11.04 11.93 11.38
C THR A 425 9.96 11.47 10.41
N GLN A 426 9.72 10.16 10.34
CA GLN A 426 8.67 9.58 9.49
C GLN A 426 7.25 9.77 10.04
N GLN A 427 7.15 10.12 11.34
CA GLN A 427 5.92 10.18 12.11
C GLN A 427 5.18 8.84 12.22
N SER A 428 5.92 7.72 12.20
CA SER A 428 5.42 6.35 12.33
C SER A 428 5.09 6.04 13.79
N ARG A 429 3.86 6.36 14.22
CA ARG A 429 3.50 6.30 15.65
C ARG A 429 3.40 4.88 16.19
N TYR A 430 2.87 3.94 15.40
CA TYR A 430 2.75 2.55 15.86
C TYR A 430 4.14 1.95 16.14
N GLU A 431 5.06 2.05 15.19
CA GLU A 431 6.42 1.56 15.34
C GLU A 431 7.20 2.30 16.43
N THR A 432 6.90 3.59 16.65
CA THR A 432 7.42 4.35 17.80
C THR A 432 7.02 3.70 19.12
N ALA A 433 5.75 3.27 19.25
CA ALA A 433 5.27 2.56 20.45
C ALA A 433 5.93 1.19 20.61
N GLU A 434 6.11 0.44 19.51
CA GLU A 434 6.83 -0.86 19.54
C GLU A 434 8.26 -0.70 20.05
N VAL A 435 8.98 0.32 19.58
CA VAL A 435 10.35 0.62 20.04
C VAL A 435 10.37 0.93 21.53
N TYR A 436 9.41 1.70 22.04
CA TYR A 436 9.30 1.95 23.49
C TYR A 436 9.01 0.68 24.29
N GLU A 437 8.21 -0.27 23.80
CA GLU A 437 8.04 -1.56 24.47
C GLU A 437 9.37 -2.33 24.56
N TRP A 438 10.15 -2.35 23.49
CA TRP A 438 11.47 -2.99 23.48
C TRP A 438 12.47 -2.29 24.43
N MET A 439 12.47 -0.96 24.45
CA MET A 439 13.31 -0.17 25.36
C MET A 439 12.94 -0.41 26.83
N ALA A 440 11.64 -0.50 27.13
CA ALA A 440 11.16 -0.82 28.48
C ALA A 440 11.69 -2.19 28.97
N LEU A 441 11.75 -3.19 28.09
CA LEU A 441 12.34 -4.49 28.42
C LEU A 441 13.85 -4.39 28.69
N ALA A 442 14.59 -3.64 27.86
CA ALA A 442 16.02 -3.44 28.02
C ALA A 442 16.35 -2.68 29.33
N HIS A 443 15.69 -1.56 29.59
CA HIS A 443 15.86 -0.79 30.83
C HIS A 443 15.53 -1.62 32.07
N ARG A 444 14.44 -2.40 32.04
CA ARG A 444 14.06 -3.28 33.16
C ARG A 444 15.12 -4.34 33.43
N ALA A 445 15.72 -4.91 32.39
CA ALA A 445 16.78 -5.90 32.53
C ALA A 445 18.11 -5.31 33.05
N LEU A 446 18.35 -4.02 32.79
CA LEU A 446 19.48 -3.26 33.36
C LEU A 446 19.22 -2.74 34.79
N GLY A 447 18.02 -2.94 35.34
CA GLY A 447 17.63 -2.49 36.67
C GLY A 447 17.10 -1.04 36.73
N ASP A 448 16.98 -0.35 35.60
CA ASP A 448 16.37 0.97 35.52
C ASP A 448 14.85 0.86 35.37
N HIS A 449 14.18 0.56 36.49
CA HIS A 449 12.73 0.39 36.52
C HIS A 449 11.96 1.69 36.26
N ALA A 450 12.50 2.84 36.67
CA ALA A 450 11.81 4.12 36.51
C ALA A 450 11.70 4.51 35.03
N THR A 451 12.80 4.41 34.26
CA THR A 451 12.79 4.66 32.82
C THR A 451 11.96 3.61 32.09
N ALA A 452 12.06 2.33 32.47
CA ALA A 452 11.25 1.26 31.88
C ALA A 452 9.73 1.48 32.03
N ASP A 453 9.29 1.97 33.20
CA ASP A 453 7.89 2.27 33.46
C ASP A 453 7.44 3.51 32.65
N ALA A 454 8.31 4.52 32.48
CA ALA A 454 8.04 5.67 31.62
C ALA A 454 7.94 5.30 30.12
N ASP A 455 8.82 4.42 29.64
CA ASP A 455 8.77 3.88 28.28
C ASP A 455 7.46 3.11 28.06
N SER A 456 7.06 2.26 29.01
CA SER A 456 5.81 1.50 28.94
C SER A 456 4.59 2.43 28.88
N ALA A 457 4.54 3.45 29.75
CA ALA A 457 3.46 4.43 29.76
C ALA A 457 3.38 5.24 28.45
N THR A 458 4.54 5.54 27.85
CA THR A 458 4.61 6.22 26.55
C THR A 458 4.04 5.35 25.43
N ALA A 459 4.43 4.07 25.38
CA ALA A 459 3.88 3.12 24.42
C ALA A 459 2.35 2.97 24.57
N GLU A 460 1.88 2.75 25.81
CA GLU A 460 0.46 2.62 26.12
C GLU A 460 -0.35 3.86 25.70
N SER A 461 0.17 5.07 25.96
CA SER A 461 -0.47 6.31 25.53
C SER A 461 -0.58 6.42 24.01
N ILE A 462 0.43 5.96 23.26
CA ILE A 462 0.40 5.99 21.79
C ILE A 462 -0.61 4.99 21.25
N TYR A 463 -0.63 3.74 21.74
CA TYR A 463 -1.61 2.74 21.30
C TYR A 463 -3.05 3.19 21.58
N ALA A 464 -3.30 3.75 22.77
CA ALA A 464 -4.61 4.28 23.13
C ALA A 464 -5.04 5.43 22.21
N HIS A 465 -4.11 6.31 21.83
CA HIS A 465 -4.41 7.40 20.89
C HIS A 465 -4.70 6.90 19.46
N LEU A 466 -4.01 5.84 19.03
CA LEU A 466 -4.24 5.23 17.71
C LEU A 466 -5.48 4.34 17.67
N GLY A 467 -6.00 3.90 18.82
CA GLY A 467 -7.13 2.97 18.90
C GLY A 467 -6.78 1.55 18.45
N VAL A 468 -5.55 1.10 18.76
CA VAL A 468 -4.99 -0.20 18.37
C VAL A 468 -4.59 -1.03 19.58
N GLU A 469 -4.49 -2.34 19.38
CA GLU A 469 -3.97 -3.26 20.40
C GLU A 469 -2.44 -3.12 20.52
N PRO A 470 -1.89 -3.22 21.74
CA PRO A 470 -0.44 -3.25 21.94
C PRO A 470 0.23 -4.37 21.15
N ALA A 471 1.46 -4.14 20.69
CA ALA A 471 2.20 -5.13 19.93
C ALA A 471 2.53 -6.38 20.75
N THR A 472 2.71 -6.24 22.07
CA THR A 472 3.08 -7.30 23.00
C THR A 472 4.42 -7.95 22.64
N VAL A 473 5.46 -7.12 22.45
CA VAL A 473 6.81 -7.57 22.08
C VAL A 473 7.31 -8.71 23.00
N CYS A 474 8.02 -9.67 22.41
CA CYS A 474 8.46 -10.94 23.05
C CYS A 474 7.36 -11.97 23.37
N GLY A 475 6.18 -11.87 22.75
CA GLY A 475 5.11 -12.85 22.95
C GLY A 475 4.66 -12.88 24.40
N ARG A 476 4.40 -11.70 24.98
CA ARG A 476 3.76 -11.63 26.30
C ARG A 476 2.48 -12.45 26.19
N PRO A 477 2.35 -13.52 27.01
CA PRO A 477 1.12 -14.27 27.13
C PRO A 477 -0.15 -13.41 27.08
N PRO A 478 -1.23 -13.86 26.41
CA PRO A 478 -2.52 -13.17 26.45
C PRO A 478 -2.90 -12.80 27.88
N GLY A 479 -3.51 -11.62 28.06
CA GLY A 479 -3.97 -11.14 29.36
C GLY A 479 -2.87 -10.67 30.32
N GLY A 480 -1.71 -10.26 29.81
CA GLY A 480 -0.60 -9.73 30.65
C GLY A 480 0.03 -10.78 31.58
N LEU A 481 -0.21 -12.05 31.29
CA LEU A 481 0.29 -13.16 32.09
C LEU A 481 1.80 -13.33 31.89
N THR A 482 2.47 -13.89 32.89
CA THR A 482 3.84 -14.39 32.74
C THR A 482 3.80 -15.79 32.12
N LYS A 483 4.90 -16.25 31.52
CA LYS A 483 5.00 -17.63 30.99
C LYS A 483 4.57 -18.67 32.04
N ARG A 484 4.96 -18.45 33.30
CA ARG A 484 4.60 -19.30 34.44
C ARG A 484 3.10 -19.28 34.77
N GLU A 485 2.47 -18.11 34.63
CA GLU A 485 1.02 -17.95 34.82
C GLU A 485 0.23 -18.59 33.67
N ILE A 486 0.74 -18.56 32.43
CA ILE A 486 0.17 -19.36 31.33
C ILE A 486 0.27 -20.85 31.61
N ASP A 487 1.41 -21.35 32.07
CA ASP A 487 1.56 -22.79 32.31
C ASP A 487 0.58 -23.26 33.39
N ILE A 488 0.35 -22.44 34.41
CA ILE A 488 -0.70 -22.66 35.40
C ILE A 488 -2.07 -22.63 34.74
N LEU A 489 -2.40 -21.58 33.98
CA LEU A 489 -3.68 -21.41 33.31
C LEU A 489 -4.02 -22.55 32.33
N ARG A 490 -3.03 -23.02 31.57
CA ARG A 490 -3.14 -24.14 30.65
C ARG A 490 -3.41 -25.45 31.38
N ARG A 491 -2.65 -25.76 32.43
CA ARG A 491 -2.84 -26.99 33.23
C ARG A 491 -4.19 -27.02 33.95
N ILE A 492 -4.71 -25.87 34.39
CA ILE A 492 -6.04 -25.84 35.00
C ILE A 492 -7.17 -25.98 33.97
N ALA A 493 -6.96 -25.54 32.73
CA ALA A 493 -7.97 -25.60 31.68
C ALA A 493 -7.96 -26.95 30.92
N ALA A 494 -6.78 -27.49 30.60
CA ALA A 494 -6.63 -28.77 29.91
C ALA A 494 -6.83 -29.99 30.84
N ASP A 495 -6.17 -29.98 32.01
CA ASP A 495 -6.10 -31.17 32.89
C ASP A 495 -7.03 -31.07 34.11
N GLY A 496 -7.68 -29.92 34.32
CA GLY A 496 -8.42 -29.65 35.57
C GLY A 496 -7.53 -29.62 36.83
N ALA A 497 -6.22 -29.46 36.68
CA ALA A 497 -5.23 -29.73 37.73
C ALA A 497 -5.42 -28.89 39.01
N SER A 498 -5.72 -29.52 40.15
CA SER A 498 -5.87 -28.85 41.45
C SER A 498 -4.60 -28.11 41.90
N ASN A 499 -4.73 -27.18 42.86
CA ASN A 499 -3.57 -26.44 43.41
C ASN A 499 -2.47 -27.36 43.93
N ARG A 500 -2.86 -28.51 44.52
CA ARG A 500 -1.94 -29.54 45.00
C ARG A 500 -1.20 -30.26 43.87
N GLN A 501 -1.92 -30.60 42.79
CA GLN A 501 -1.30 -31.21 41.60
C GLN A 501 -0.36 -30.23 40.91
N LEU A 502 -0.75 -28.96 40.77
CA LEU A 502 0.11 -27.91 40.23
C LEU A 502 1.36 -27.73 41.09
N ALA A 503 1.22 -27.66 42.41
CA ALA A 503 2.33 -27.54 43.34
C ALA A 503 3.35 -28.69 43.17
N GLN A 504 2.86 -29.93 43.06
CA GLN A 504 3.69 -31.12 42.83
C GLN A 504 4.36 -31.13 41.46
N GLN A 505 3.61 -30.86 40.39
CA GLN A 505 4.13 -30.85 39.01
C GLN A 505 5.12 -29.72 38.77
N MET A 506 4.96 -28.60 39.48
CA MET A 506 5.75 -27.39 39.27
C MET A 506 6.82 -27.17 40.35
N PHE A 507 6.97 -28.13 41.28
CA PHE A 507 7.93 -28.12 42.39
C PHE A 507 7.89 -26.83 43.24
N ILE A 508 6.69 -26.38 43.59
CA ILE A 508 6.46 -25.17 44.40
C ILE A 508 5.41 -25.43 45.49
N SER A 509 5.29 -24.53 46.47
CA SER A 509 4.25 -24.66 47.51
C SER A 509 2.84 -24.37 46.96
N GLU A 510 1.81 -24.99 47.54
CA GLU A 510 0.40 -24.68 47.22
C GLU A 510 0.06 -23.20 47.46
N LYS A 511 0.69 -22.58 48.47
CA LYS A 511 0.57 -21.14 48.74
C LYS A 511 1.11 -20.29 47.58
N THR A 512 2.21 -20.71 46.94
CA THR A 512 2.77 -20.06 45.77
C THR A 512 1.84 -20.18 44.56
N VAL A 513 1.23 -21.35 44.35
CA VAL A 513 0.21 -21.57 43.30
C VAL A 513 -1.00 -20.65 43.53
N GLY A 514 -1.48 -20.56 44.78
CA GLY A 514 -2.58 -19.65 45.15
C GLY A 514 -2.28 -18.18 44.83
N ARG A 515 -1.04 -17.73 45.06
CA ARG A 515 -0.61 -16.37 44.70
C ARG A 515 -0.56 -16.15 43.19
N HIS A 516 -0.08 -17.11 42.42
CA HIS A 516 -0.12 -17.03 40.96
C HIS A 516 -1.56 -16.99 40.43
N LEU A 517 -2.48 -17.80 40.96
CA LEU A 517 -3.89 -17.76 40.56
C LEU A 517 -4.56 -16.43 40.90
N ALA A 518 -4.28 -15.85 42.07
CA ALA A 518 -4.78 -14.52 42.42
C ALA A 518 -4.28 -13.44 41.43
N ASN A 519 -3.00 -13.50 41.05
CA ASN A 519 -2.45 -12.60 40.05
C ASN A 519 -3.05 -12.83 38.66
N ILE A 520 -3.28 -14.10 38.26
CA ILE A 520 -3.98 -14.44 37.01
C ILE A 520 -5.37 -13.84 37.02
N TYR A 521 -6.15 -14.03 38.08
CA TYR A 521 -7.50 -13.50 38.19
C TYR A 521 -7.55 -11.97 38.11
N LEU A 522 -6.62 -11.31 38.80
CA LEU A 522 -6.48 -9.86 38.75
C LEU A 522 -6.13 -9.37 37.34
N LYS A 523 -5.16 -10.02 36.68
CA LYS A 523 -4.72 -9.64 35.33
C LYS A 523 -5.79 -9.91 34.27
N LEU A 524 -6.53 -11.01 34.40
CA LEU A 524 -7.61 -11.40 33.50
C LEU A 524 -8.95 -10.72 33.81
N GLN A 525 -9.05 -9.98 34.93
CA GLN A 525 -10.30 -9.37 35.42
C GLN A 525 -11.43 -10.40 35.60
N VAL A 526 -11.09 -11.61 36.03
CA VAL A 526 -12.06 -12.70 36.28
C VAL A 526 -12.13 -13.00 37.77
N SER A 527 -13.32 -13.35 38.27
CA SER A 527 -13.56 -13.56 39.70
C SER A 527 -13.45 -15.03 40.15
N SER A 528 -13.29 -15.97 39.23
CA SER A 528 -13.28 -17.40 39.57
C SER A 528 -12.39 -18.23 38.66
N ARG A 529 -12.03 -19.41 39.16
CA ARG A 529 -11.28 -20.42 38.41
C ARG A 529 -12.01 -20.87 37.15
N ALA A 530 -13.33 -21.06 37.24
CA ALA A 530 -14.15 -21.43 36.10
C ALA A 530 -14.15 -20.33 35.03
N ALA A 531 -14.21 -19.06 35.44
CA ALA A 531 -14.08 -17.92 34.52
C ALA A 531 -12.68 -17.84 33.89
N ALA A 532 -11.62 -18.13 34.65
CA ALA A 532 -10.27 -18.21 34.10
C ALA A 532 -10.10 -19.36 33.08
N VAL A 533 -10.70 -20.52 33.33
CA VAL A 533 -10.72 -21.65 32.39
C VAL A 533 -11.52 -21.33 31.12
N ALA A 534 -12.72 -20.73 31.28
CA ALA A 534 -13.51 -20.28 30.14
C ALA A 534 -12.75 -19.25 29.30
N TRP A 535 -12.07 -18.30 29.95
CA TRP A 535 -11.20 -17.34 29.30
C TRP A 535 -10.05 -18.03 28.56
N ALA A 536 -9.41 -19.04 29.16
CA ALA A 536 -8.32 -19.80 28.54
C ALA A 536 -8.75 -20.51 27.25
N HIS A 537 -9.95 -21.12 27.22
CA HIS A 537 -10.49 -21.75 26.00
C HIS A 537 -10.90 -20.72 24.94
N GLN A 538 -11.47 -19.58 25.35
CA GLN A 538 -11.79 -18.48 24.43
C GLN A 538 -10.54 -17.92 23.73
N HIS A 539 -9.38 -17.99 24.38
CA HIS A 539 -8.11 -17.47 23.88
C HIS A 539 -7.13 -18.57 23.42
N ASN A 540 -7.61 -19.79 23.18
CA ASN A 540 -6.83 -20.93 22.65
C ASN A 540 -5.56 -21.27 23.45
N ILE A 541 -5.60 -21.10 24.78
CA ILE A 541 -4.47 -21.45 25.66
C ILE A 541 -4.49 -22.95 26.01
N ALA A 542 -5.66 -23.59 25.93
CA ALA A 542 -5.93 -24.99 26.28
C ALA A 542 -6.92 -25.66 25.33
#